data_AF-A0A1X0P8A1-F1
#
_entry.id   AF-A0A1X0P8A1-F1
#
_cell.length_a   1.000
_cell.length_b   1.000
_cell.length_c   1.000
_cell.angle_alpha   90.00
_cell.angle_beta   90.00
_cell.angle_gamma   90.00
#
_symmetry.space_group_name_H-M   'P 1'
#
loop_
_entity.id
_entity.type
_entity.pdbx_description
1 polymer ?
#
loop_
_entity_poly.entity_id
_entity_poly.type
_entity_poly.pdbx_seq_one_letter_code
_entity_poly.pdbx_strand_id
1 'polypeptide(L)'
;MIQSSVICCIIVTVVILLIISVPLGDAKLIANEDVMYSLTPLGGNEAKWGCVVCTFIAGLISQLKELHHISAKDARSMFCGFFPGSESFLCSLASMILFDRALPLIDQNYTADVVCNTLSYCKNSKCRLFPQNEDMLLVGALRMKYQLNDIRIVNVCRVLPHICGSKDSQKPYYDSDGDAFSPNPIKRGSYWRGRDCNDKDSTIYPGRDTLDNVKDENCNGIYGVNNVTGKTYEEMWCQNTGSMGVIAVGDSVTAHFGIPSKFVTVHELSREVFSNFSLVVENEFDWPMLSSITGFDNISKYKPNREGNMISVYSELLKRNKCNHRDYQNLGVNGASTSELSSIMDSIKRDRSDNVKPAFLYISMLGNDVCDGPNATTSPEEYYNRIIAALEKADSRLPSGSHVILSSLSDGRILYNVMHNRTHPIGSLHNDVTYSNFYDFLNCVDVSPCWGWLNTNETVRNATWAAAQLLNAQIPRILNESVKKFTNIQVHAFDDVMAGAMKSFDGPMWELIEPVDGFHPSQHGAALLGEYLFNKTLELGIVPPVNPFNGEIKKRFGDQGGF
;
A
#
# COMPACT_ATOMS: atom_id res chain seq x y z
N MET A 1 43.42 -15.18 -21.43
CA MET A 1 43.14 -15.14 -22.90
C MET A 1 41.69 -15.57 -23.07
N ILE A 2 40.74 -14.69 -22.78
CA ILE A 2 40.20 -13.61 -23.65
C ILE A 2 39.20 -14.16 -24.66
N GLN A 3 38.02 -13.54 -24.64
CA GLN A 3 36.94 -13.54 -25.65
C GLN A 3 36.00 -14.76 -25.69
N SER A 4 34.90 -14.68 -24.91
CA SER A 4 33.54 -14.49 -25.46
C SER A 4 32.47 -14.40 -24.35
N SER A 5 32.64 -13.48 -23.40
CA SER A 5 31.67 -13.24 -22.29
C SER A 5 31.14 -11.80 -22.27
N VAL A 6 31.21 -11.10 -23.41
CA VAL A 6 31.07 -9.62 -23.49
C VAL A 6 29.74 -9.18 -24.15
N ILE A 7 28.80 -10.09 -24.43
CA ILE A 7 27.56 -9.72 -25.16
C ILE A 7 26.25 -10.10 -24.41
N CYS A 8 26.33 -10.78 -23.26
CA CYS A 8 25.13 -11.28 -22.55
C CYS A 8 24.84 -10.61 -21.19
N CYS A 9 25.55 -9.54 -20.82
CA CYS A 9 25.36 -8.82 -19.54
C CYS A 9 25.09 -7.31 -19.70
N ILE A 10 24.75 -6.86 -20.90
CA ILE A 10 24.52 -5.43 -21.21
C ILE A 10 23.02 -5.07 -21.17
N ILE A 11 22.13 -6.04 -20.93
CA ILE A 11 20.66 -5.86 -21.03
C ILE A 11 19.94 -5.99 -19.67
N VAL A 12 20.63 -6.41 -18.62
CA VAL A 12 20.02 -6.68 -17.28
C VAL A 12 20.06 -5.46 -16.34
N THR A 13 20.81 -4.41 -16.67
CA THR A 13 21.08 -3.31 -15.71
C THR A 13 20.26 -2.05 -15.98
N VAL A 14 19.55 -1.94 -17.11
CA VAL A 14 18.70 -0.78 -17.47
C VAL A 14 17.33 -0.82 -16.74
N VAL A 15 17.18 -1.72 -15.78
CA VAL A 15 15.89 -2.29 -15.33
C VAL A 15 15.39 -1.73 -13.98
N ILE A 16 16.17 -0.95 -13.24
CA ILE A 16 15.87 -0.69 -11.82
C ILE A 16 15.20 0.68 -11.55
N LEU A 17 14.86 1.51 -12.55
CA LEU A 17 14.36 2.89 -12.27
C LEU A 17 13.28 3.45 -13.19
N LEU A 18 12.06 2.91 -13.02
CA LEU A 18 10.82 3.65 -13.22
C LEU A 18 9.82 3.42 -12.10
N ILE A 19 10.38 3.46 -10.92
CA ILE A 19 9.74 3.18 -9.67
C ILE A 19 8.55 4.13 -9.35
N ILE A 20 8.38 5.27 -10.02
CA ILE A 20 7.36 6.26 -9.63
C ILE A 20 6.02 6.10 -10.38
N SER A 21 5.93 5.25 -11.41
CA SER A 21 4.69 5.10 -12.20
C SER A 21 3.98 3.74 -12.09
N VAL A 22 4.49 2.82 -11.26
CA VAL A 22 3.91 1.46 -11.12
C VAL A 22 3.00 1.28 -9.88
N PRO A 23 3.17 1.93 -8.72
CA PRO A 23 2.28 1.65 -7.57
C PRO A 23 0.93 2.38 -7.64
N LEU A 24 0.78 3.37 -8.52
CA LEU A 24 -0.38 4.25 -8.56
C LEU A 24 -1.46 3.75 -9.55
N GLY A 25 -1.28 2.56 -10.14
CA GLY A 25 -1.94 2.19 -11.38
C GLY A 25 -2.74 0.89 -11.41
N ASP A 26 -3.52 0.55 -10.38
CA ASP A 26 -4.69 -0.32 -10.59
C ASP A 26 -5.97 0.51 -10.71
N ALA A 27 -5.99 1.36 -11.74
CA ALA A 27 -7.26 1.74 -12.34
C ALA A 27 -7.74 0.57 -13.20
N LYS A 28 -8.60 -0.28 -12.62
CA LYS A 28 -9.45 -1.32 -13.21
C LYS A 28 -9.01 -1.82 -14.59
N LEU A 29 -8.21 -2.88 -14.63
CA LEU A 29 -8.04 -3.70 -15.84
C LEU A 29 -9.01 -4.88 -15.81
N ILE A 30 -10.21 -4.67 -16.35
CA ILE A 30 -11.05 -5.79 -16.83
C ILE A 30 -10.36 -6.32 -18.08
N ALA A 31 -9.75 -7.49 -17.98
CA ALA A 31 -9.16 -8.19 -19.11
C ALA A 31 -10.27 -8.63 -20.07
N ASN A 32 -10.20 -8.15 -21.31
CA ASN A 32 -10.74 -8.88 -22.45
C ASN A 32 -9.56 -9.31 -23.30
N GLU A 33 -9.51 -10.61 -23.61
CA GLU A 33 -8.44 -11.27 -24.36
C GLU A 33 -8.33 -10.77 -25.80
N ASP A 34 -7.18 -11.11 -26.39
CA ASP A 34 -6.73 -10.94 -27.77
C ASP A 34 -6.25 -9.53 -28.18
N VAL A 35 -4.94 -9.43 -28.48
CA VAL A 35 -4.46 -9.17 -29.86
C VAL A 35 -2.92 -9.08 -29.91
N MET A 36 -2.40 -9.85 -30.87
CA MET A 36 -1.12 -9.82 -31.56
C MET A 36 -0.37 -8.47 -31.63
N TYR A 37 0.95 -8.57 -31.46
CA TYR A 37 1.99 -7.54 -31.63
C TYR A 37 1.73 -6.50 -32.75
N SER A 38 1.42 -5.27 -32.34
CA SER A 38 1.35 -4.06 -33.16
C SER A 38 1.84 -2.85 -32.35
N LEU A 39 2.36 -1.81 -33.00
CA LEU A 39 2.73 -0.52 -32.39
C LEU A 39 1.47 0.24 -31.94
N THR A 40 0.91 -0.16 -30.80
CA THR A 40 -0.26 0.49 -30.17
C THR A 40 0.15 1.63 -29.21
N PRO A 41 -0.73 2.65 -29.03
CA PRO A 41 -0.53 3.74 -28.07
C PRO A 41 -0.49 3.21 -26.62
N LEU A 42 0.10 3.99 -25.70
CA LEU A 42 0.00 3.75 -24.25
C LEU A 42 -1.44 3.36 -23.85
N GLY A 43 -1.58 2.36 -22.98
CA GLY A 43 -2.86 2.09 -22.31
C GLY A 43 -3.38 3.36 -21.65
N GLY A 44 -4.71 3.51 -21.61
CA GLY A 44 -5.37 4.75 -21.17
C GLY A 44 -4.89 5.25 -19.81
N ASN A 45 -4.58 4.36 -18.86
CA ASN A 45 -4.19 4.71 -17.50
C ASN A 45 -2.68 4.97 -17.32
N GLU A 46 -1.81 4.22 -17.98
CA GLU A 46 -0.35 4.47 -17.98
C GLU A 46 -0.02 5.86 -18.55
N ALA A 47 -0.76 6.29 -19.58
CA ALA A 47 -0.60 7.63 -20.17
C ALA A 47 -1.00 8.76 -19.20
N LYS A 48 -1.90 8.51 -18.24
CA LYS A 48 -2.40 9.54 -17.32
C LYS A 48 -1.44 9.76 -16.15
N TRP A 49 -0.93 8.68 -15.53
CA TRP A 49 0.08 8.78 -14.46
C TRP A 49 1.39 9.40 -14.92
N GLY A 50 1.76 9.22 -16.19
CA GLY A 50 2.92 9.91 -16.78
C GLY A 50 2.87 11.44 -16.63
N CYS A 51 1.68 12.05 -16.64
CA CYS A 51 1.52 13.49 -16.40
C CYS A 51 1.89 13.86 -14.95
N VAL A 52 1.34 13.16 -13.95
CA VAL A 52 1.61 13.41 -12.53
C VAL A 52 3.09 13.26 -12.21
N VAL A 53 3.69 12.14 -12.63
CA VAL A 53 5.10 11.84 -12.37
C VAL A 53 6.00 12.88 -13.02
N CYS A 54 5.72 13.26 -14.27
CA CYS A 54 6.45 14.32 -14.94
C CYS A 54 6.34 15.65 -14.16
N THR A 55 5.12 16.06 -13.80
CA THR A 55 4.88 17.34 -13.10
C THR A 55 5.63 17.39 -11.77
N PHE A 56 5.64 16.29 -11.00
CA PHE A 56 6.37 16.24 -9.73
C PHE A 56 7.89 16.31 -9.94
N ILE A 57 8.46 15.53 -10.86
CA ILE A 57 9.90 15.56 -11.14
C ILE A 57 10.33 16.94 -11.66
N ALA A 58 9.56 17.52 -12.59
CA ALA A 58 9.81 18.87 -13.11
C ALA A 58 9.73 19.93 -12.01
N GLY A 59 8.76 19.81 -11.11
CA GLY A 59 8.61 20.65 -9.93
C GLY A 59 9.84 20.58 -9.02
N LEU A 60 10.27 19.37 -8.63
CA LEU A 60 11.44 19.18 -7.76
C LEU A 60 12.73 19.69 -8.39
N ILE A 61 12.96 19.44 -9.69
CA ILE A 61 14.15 19.96 -10.39
C ILE A 61 14.11 21.49 -10.45
N SER A 62 12.94 22.09 -10.72
CA SER A 62 12.78 23.55 -10.73
C SER A 62 13.05 24.15 -9.34
N GLN A 63 12.53 23.54 -8.28
CA GLN A 63 12.72 23.99 -6.91
C GLN A 63 14.17 23.82 -6.44
N LEU A 64 14.85 22.72 -6.79
CA LEU A 64 16.28 22.54 -6.51
C LEU A 64 17.14 23.56 -7.26
N LYS A 65 16.80 23.85 -8.52
CA LYS A 65 17.46 24.90 -9.32
C LYS A 65 17.40 26.23 -8.59
N GLU A 66 16.22 26.60 -8.14
CA GLU A 66 15.97 27.85 -7.43
C GLU A 66 16.69 27.90 -6.08
N LEU A 67 16.51 26.86 -5.26
CA LEU A 67 17.06 26.76 -3.90
C LEU A 67 18.59 26.84 -3.88
N HIS A 68 19.26 26.26 -4.88
CA HIS A 68 20.71 26.21 -4.94
C HIS A 68 21.34 27.20 -5.93
N HIS A 69 20.53 28.02 -6.62
CA HIS A 69 21.00 28.97 -7.64
C HIS A 69 21.90 28.33 -8.72
N ILE A 70 21.52 27.16 -9.19
CA ILE A 70 22.25 26.37 -10.19
C ILE A 70 21.47 26.26 -11.51
N SER A 71 22.04 25.61 -12.53
CA SER A 71 21.30 25.31 -13.76
C SER A 71 20.31 24.16 -13.55
N ALA A 72 19.27 24.05 -14.39
CA ALA A 72 18.35 22.91 -14.36
C ALA A 72 19.08 21.57 -14.59
N LYS A 73 20.16 21.58 -15.38
CA LYS A 73 21.03 20.42 -15.60
C LYS A 73 21.73 19.97 -14.33
N ASP A 74 22.28 20.91 -13.57
CA ASP A 74 22.96 20.62 -12.31
C ASP A 74 21.95 20.20 -11.23
N ALA A 75 20.77 20.83 -11.20
CA ALA A 75 19.68 20.45 -10.30
C ALA A 75 19.20 19.01 -10.56
N ARG A 76 19.04 18.62 -11.83
CA ARG A 76 18.76 17.22 -12.20
C ARG A 76 19.88 16.28 -11.76
N SER A 77 21.14 16.67 -11.94
CA SER A 77 22.28 15.87 -11.49
C SER A 77 22.30 15.71 -9.97
N MET A 78 21.95 16.76 -9.23
CA MET A 78 21.80 16.73 -7.78
C MET A 78 20.66 15.80 -7.36
N PHE A 79 19.49 15.92 -7.98
CA PHE A 79 18.34 15.06 -7.74
C PHE A 79 18.69 13.57 -7.94
N CYS A 80 19.31 13.22 -9.07
CA CYS A 80 19.76 11.86 -9.30
C CYS A 80 20.89 11.43 -8.36
N GLY A 81 21.67 12.37 -7.82
CA GLY A 81 22.69 12.12 -6.82
C GLY A 81 22.15 11.75 -5.43
N PHE A 82 20.85 11.90 -5.17
CA PHE A 82 20.21 11.46 -3.92
C PHE A 82 19.96 9.95 -3.89
N PHE A 83 19.77 9.30 -5.03
CA PHE A 83 19.58 7.86 -5.08
C PHE A 83 20.89 7.12 -4.74
N PRO A 84 20.84 5.95 -4.08
CA PRO A 84 22.02 5.16 -3.78
C PRO A 84 22.55 4.42 -5.03
N GLY A 85 23.78 3.90 -4.93
CA GLY A 85 24.30 2.84 -5.81
C GLY A 85 23.97 2.93 -7.30
N SER A 86 23.42 1.82 -7.83
CA SER A 86 22.97 1.70 -9.23
C SER A 86 21.80 2.63 -9.54
N GLU A 87 21.03 3.02 -8.53
CA GLU A 87 19.86 3.85 -8.68
C GLU A 87 20.21 5.27 -9.13
N SER A 88 21.30 5.83 -8.62
CA SER A 88 21.79 7.14 -9.08
C SER A 88 22.14 7.17 -10.58
N PHE A 89 22.84 6.12 -11.03
CA PHE A 89 23.24 5.98 -12.43
C PHE A 89 22.03 5.86 -13.35
N LEU A 90 21.04 5.07 -12.94
CA LEU A 90 19.86 4.85 -13.74
C LEU A 90 18.92 6.06 -13.77
N CYS A 91 18.78 6.81 -12.67
CA CYS A 91 18.11 8.11 -12.69
C CYS A 91 18.78 9.04 -13.70
N SER A 92 20.11 9.10 -13.70
CA SER A 92 20.87 9.95 -14.62
C SER A 92 20.63 9.56 -16.08
N LEU A 93 20.66 8.26 -16.40
CA LEU A 93 20.41 7.76 -17.75
C LEU A 93 18.95 8.00 -18.19
N ALA A 94 17.98 7.67 -17.34
CA ALA A 94 16.56 7.85 -17.64
C ALA A 94 16.24 9.34 -17.83
N SER A 95 16.74 10.21 -16.95
CA SER A 95 16.51 11.66 -17.05
C SER A 95 17.21 12.28 -18.27
N MET A 96 18.33 11.73 -18.74
CA MET A 96 18.93 12.13 -20.02
C MET A 96 18.01 11.82 -21.21
N ILE A 97 17.36 10.66 -21.20
CA ILE A 97 16.49 10.21 -22.31
C ILE A 97 15.14 10.93 -22.27
N LEU A 98 14.53 11.03 -21.09
CA LEU A 98 13.15 11.46 -20.92
C LEU A 98 13.01 12.97 -20.70
N PHE A 99 14.04 13.62 -20.16
CA PHE A 99 13.89 14.93 -19.54
C PHE A 99 14.94 15.98 -19.93
N ASP A 100 16.07 15.59 -20.55
CA ASP A 100 17.16 16.52 -20.89
C ASP A 100 16.70 17.66 -21.81
N ARG A 101 15.84 17.33 -22.78
CA ARG A 101 15.26 18.31 -23.71
C ARG A 101 14.28 19.29 -23.02
N ALA A 102 13.86 18.99 -21.81
CA ALA A 102 12.98 19.82 -21.00
C ALA A 102 13.72 20.88 -20.16
N LEU A 103 15.01 20.66 -19.90
CA LEU A 103 15.81 21.51 -19.00
C LEU A 103 15.84 22.99 -19.42
N PRO A 104 15.93 23.36 -20.72
CA PRO A 104 15.87 24.76 -21.11
C PRO A 104 14.54 25.44 -20.75
N LEU A 105 13.42 24.71 -20.71
CA LEU A 105 12.15 25.26 -20.25
C LEU A 105 12.20 25.57 -18.75
N ILE A 106 12.81 24.69 -17.96
CA ILE A 106 12.98 24.89 -16.51
C ILE A 106 13.94 26.05 -16.24
N ASP A 107 15.02 26.19 -17.00
CA ASP A 107 15.94 27.33 -16.88
C ASP A 107 15.23 28.67 -17.13
N GLN A 108 14.20 28.67 -18.00
CA GLN A 108 13.36 29.83 -18.32
C GLN A 108 12.16 30.00 -17.35
N ASN A 109 12.13 29.28 -16.24
CA ASN A 109 11.10 29.36 -15.20
C ASN A 109 9.67 29.03 -15.68
N TYR A 110 9.53 28.17 -16.70
CA TYR A 110 8.21 27.60 -17.01
C TYR A 110 7.76 26.67 -15.89
N THR A 111 6.48 26.74 -15.50
CA THR A 111 5.91 25.85 -14.48
C THR A 111 5.97 24.39 -14.92
N ALA A 112 6.02 23.48 -13.96
CA ALA A 112 6.14 22.04 -14.20
C ALA A 112 5.05 21.50 -15.14
N ASP A 113 3.80 21.98 -15.01
CA ASP A 113 2.70 21.57 -15.88
C ASP A 113 2.92 22.01 -17.33
N VAL A 114 3.47 23.20 -17.56
CA VAL A 114 3.83 23.68 -18.91
C VAL A 114 4.94 22.82 -19.50
N VAL A 115 5.97 22.50 -18.69
CA VAL A 115 7.07 21.62 -19.11
C VAL A 115 6.51 20.27 -19.55
N CYS A 116 5.67 19.64 -18.73
CA CYS A 116 5.13 18.31 -18.98
C CYS A 116 4.08 18.26 -20.09
N ASN A 117 3.33 19.33 -20.30
CA ASN A 117 2.48 19.46 -21.48
C ASN A 117 3.34 19.60 -22.76
N THR A 118 4.42 20.37 -22.69
CA THR A 118 5.37 20.54 -23.81
C THR A 118 6.05 19.21 -24.17
N LEU A 119 6.36 18.36 -23.20
CA LEU A 119 6.89 17.01 -23.40
C LEU A 119 5.85 15.95 -23.82
N SER A 120 4.57 16.31 -23.94
CA SER A 120 3.45 15.40 -24.24
C SER A 120 3.08 14.40 -23.14
N TYR A 121 3.71 14.44 -21.96
CA TYR A 121 3.29 13.62 -20.81
C TYR A 121 1.90 14.05 -20.31
N CYS A 122 1.61 15.35 -20.33
CA CYS A 122 0.29 15.88 -20.05
C CYS A 122 -0.43 16.24 -21.36
N LYS A 123 -1.59 15.64 -21.61
CA LYS A 123 -2.38 15.91 -22.84
C LYS A 123 -3.26 17.14 -22.70
N ASN A 124 -3.93 17.29 -21.55
CA ASN A 124 -4.87 18.39 -21.32
C ASN A 124 -4.13 19.59 -20.71
N SER A 125 -4.00 20.68 -21.47
CA SER A 125 -3.32 21.91 -21.03
C SER A 125 -4.12 22.74 -20.02
N LYS A 126 -5.37 22.34 -19.72
CA LYS A 126 -6.18 22.95 -18.67
C LYS A 126 -5.93 22.34 -17.29
N CYS A 127 -5.35 21.15 -17.22
CA CYS A 127 -4.97 20.54 -15.94
C CYS A 127 -3.67 21.17 -15.47
N ARG A 128 -3.75 21.93 -14.37
CA ARG A 128 -2.63 22.69 -13.80
C ARG A 128 -2.55 22.42 -12.31
N LEU A 129 -1.34 22.19 -11.83
CA LEU A 129 -1.03 22.05 -10.41
C LEU A 129 -0.44 23.35 -9.86
N PHE A 130 0.50 23.96 -10.59
CA PHE A 130 1.20 25.17 -10.17
C PHE A 130 0.54 26.43 -10.74
N PRO A 131 0.50 27.53 -9.96
CA PRO A 131 -0.05 28.80 -10.44
C PRO A 131 0.81 29.39 -11.56
N GLN A 132 0.17 30.03 -12.54
CA GLN A 132 0.84 30.69 -13.65
C GLN A 132 0.20 32.06 -13.92
N ASN A 133 1.00 33.04 -14.35
CA ASN A 133 0.49 34.29 -14.92
C ASN A 133 -0.25 34.00 -16.24
N GLU A 134 -1.33 34.75 -16.51
CA GLU A 134 -2.33 34.55 -17.59
C GLU A 134 -1.79 34.52 -19.04
N ASP A 135 -0.48 34.66 -19.26
CA ASP A 135 0.14 34.50 -20.57
C ASP A 135 0.07 33.03 -21.01
N MET A 136 -1.02 32.73 -21.70
CA MET A 136 -1.33 31.47 -22.35
C MET A 136 -0.34 31.22 -23.50
N LEU A 137 0.90 30.86 -23.16
CA LEU A 137 1.88 30.46 -24.16
C LEU A 137 1.40 29.14 -24.77
N LEU A 138 1.05 29.22 -26.06
CA LEU A 138 0.66 28.07 -26.86
C LEU A 138 1.78 27.02 -26.80
N VAL A 139 1.47 25.86 -26.23
CA VAL A 139 2.40 24.72 -26.11
C VAL A 139 3.06 24.39 -27.46
N GLY A 140 2.32 24.53 -28.57
CA GLY A 140 2.86 24.38 -29.91
C GLY A 140 3.99 25.36 -30.24
N ALA A 141 3.89 26.62 -29.80
CA ALA A 141 4.96 27.60 -30.00
C ALA A 141 6.21 27.26 -29.17
N LEU A 142 6.03 26.76 -27.94
CA LEU A 142 7.14 26.27 -27.12
C LEU A 142 7.82 25.06 -27.75
N ARG A 143 7.04 24.09 -28.26
CA ARG A 143 7.60 22.93 -28.96
C ARG A 143 8.40 23.34 -30.19
N MET A 144 7.92 24.30 -30.99
CA MET A 144 8.69 24.82 -32.11
C MET A 144 9.97 25.53 -31.65
N LYS A 145 9.88 26.41 -30.65
CA LYS A 145 11.01 27.20 -30.13
C LYS A 145 12.13 26.33 -29.59
N TYR A 146 11.79 25.28 -28.83
CA TYR A 146 12.75 24.35 -28.22
C TYR A 146 12.97 23.08 -29.05
N GLN A 147 12.50 23.05 -30.30
CA GLN A 147 12.63 21.95 -31.25
C GLN A 147 12.01 20.62 -30.78
N LEU A 148 11.02 20.62 -29.89
CA LEU A 148 10.39 19.45 -29.24
C LEU A 148 9.24 18.82 -30.05
N ASN A 149 9.11 19.16 -31.33
CA ASN A 149 7.99 18.70 -32.18
C ASN A 149 7.99 17.19 -32.44
N ASP A 150 9.15 16.54 -32.33
CA ASP A 150 9.38 15.13 -32.61
C ASP A 150 9.40 14.24 -31.35
N ILE A 151 9.18 14.82 -30.15
CA ILE A 151 9.17 14.06 -28.90
C ILE A 151 8.05 13.03 -28.93
N ARG A 152 8.44 11.77 -28.76
CA ARG A 152 7.53 10.65 -28.53
C ARG A 152 7.56 10.30 -27.05
N ILE A 153 6.38 10.03 -26.49
CA ILE A 153 6.29 9.48 -25.14
C ILE A 153 6.93 8.09 -25.19
N VAL A 154 7.96 7.89 -24.38
CA VAL A 154 8.60 6.58 -24.24
C VAL A 154 7.80 5.80 -23.20
N ASN A 155 7.13 4.73 -23.62
CA ASN A 155 6.63 3.72 -22.69
C ASN A 155 7.79 2.77 -22.37
N VAL A 156 8.32 2.88 -21.16
CA VAL A 156 9.47 2.07 -20.75
C VAL A 156 9.05 0.64 -20.37
N CYS A 157 7.80 0.40 -19.96
CA CYS A 157 7.25 -0.94 -19.75
C CYS A 157 7.24 -1.76 -21.04
N ARG A 158 7.07 -1.10 -22.18
CA ARG A 158 7.16 -1.74 -23.51
C ARG A 158 8.59 -2.11 -23.91
N VAL A 159 9.56 -1.30 -23.50
CA VAL A 159 10.98 -1.51 -23.85
C VAL A 159 11.60 -2.55 -22.91
N LEU A 160 11.12 -2.63 -21.67
CA LEU A 160 11.63 -3.50 -20.62
C LEU A 160 10.47 -4.08 -19.78
N PRO A 161 9.77 -5.11 -20.27
CA PRO A 161 8.55 -5.65 -19.66
C PRO A 161 8.77 -6.27 -18.27
N HIS A 162 10.00 -6.67 -17.93
CA HIS A 162 10.32 -7.23 -16.62
C HIS A 162 10.35 -6.19 -15.48
N ILE A 163 10.17 -4.90 -15.77
CA ILE A 163 10.19 -3.78 -14.80
C ILE A 163 8.79 -3.36 -14.38
N CYS A 164 7.80 -3.52 -15.26
CA CYS A 164 6.45 -3.05 -15.03
C CYS A 164 5.53 -4.24 -14.77
N GLY A 165 5.43 -4.60 -13.51
CA GLY A 165 4.48 -5.59 -13.01
C GLY A 165 4.78 -7.03 -13.43
N SER A 166 5.30 -7.81 -12.49
CA SER A 166 4.82 -9.19 -12.36
C SER A 166 3.31 -9.15 -12.14
N LYS A 167 2.57 -10.10 -12.71
CA LYS A 167 1.15 -10.30 -12.39
C LYS A 167 0.97 -10.22 -10.88
N ASP A 168 -0.12 -9.57 -10.49
CA ASP A 168 -0.58 -9.38 -9.12
C ASP A 168 -0.95 -10.73 -8.49
N SER A 169 0.04 -11.58 -8.29
CA SER A 169 -0.09 -12.73 -7.43
C SER A 169 0.16 -12.18 -6.04
N GLN A 170 -0.88 -12.17 -5.20
CA GLN A 170 -0.79 -11.90 -3.75
C GLN A 170 0.00 -13.00 -3.01
N LYS A 171 1.00 -13.56 -3.69
CA LYS A 171 1.89 -14.64 -3.33
C LYS A 171 3.32 -14.08 -3.34
N PRO A 172 4.19 -14.53 -2.42
CA PRO A 172 5.56 -14.08 -2.40
C PRO A 172 6.28 -14.42 -3.71
N TYR A 173 7.15 -13.52 -4.16
CA TYR A 173 8.05 -13.80 -5.28
C TYR A 173 9.12 -14.84 -4.91
N TYR A 174 9.56 -14.83 -3.65
CA TYR A 174 10.56 -15.76 -3.10
C TYR A 174 9.86 -16.74 -2.15
N ASP A 175 9.42 -17.87 -2.69
CA ASP A 175 8.70 -18.94 -1.99
C ASP A 175 9.10 -20.26 -2.64
N SER A 176 10.03 -20.97 -2.02
CA SER A 176 10.70 -22.13 -2.64
C SER A 176 9.91 -23.42 -2.48
N ASP A 177 9.09 -23.54 -1.43
CA ASP A 177 8.26 -24.72 -1.17
C ASP A 177 6.77 -24.53 -1.50
N GLY A 178 6.36 -23.31 -1.83
CA GLY A 178 5.04 -22.98 -2.34
C GLY A 178 3.97 -22.87 -1.26
N ASP A 179 4.35 -22.64 0.00
CA ASP A 179 3.40 -22.52 1.11
C ASP A 179 2.81 -21.11 1.27
N ALA A 180 3.23 -20.16 0.43
CA ALA A 180 2.85 -18.76 0.40
C ALA A 180 3.40 -17.88 1.54
N PHE A 181 4.34 -18.36 2.33
CA PHE A 181 5.18 -17.55 3.22
C PHE A 181 6.57 -17.38 2.61
N SER A 182 7.39 -16.51 3.19
CA SER A 182 8.70 -16.19 2.62
C SER A 182 9.70 -15.83 3.70
N PRO A 183 10.99 -16.17 3.51
CA PRO A 183 12.06 -15.64 4.34
C PRO A 183 12.44 -14.20 3.96
N ASN A 184 12.06 -13.72 2.76
CA ASN A 184 12.41 -12.39 2.23
C ASN A 184 11.33 -11.35 2.60
N PRO A 185 11.67 -10.14 3.07
CA PRO A 185 10.66 -9.14 3.48
C PRO A 185 9.78 -8.57 2.35
N ILE A 186 10.37 -8.28 1.19
CA ILE A 186 9.74 -7.52 0.10
C ILE A 186 8.99 -8.43 -0.89
N LYS A 187 8.31 -7.85 -1.89
CA LYS A 187 7.62 -8.58 -2.98
C LYS A 187 6.64 -9.63 -2.46
N ARG A 188 5.69 -9.17 -1.64
CA ARG A 188 4.67 -10.00 -0.97
C ARG A 188 5.23 -11.05 0.01
N GLY A 189 6.46 -10.86 0.51
CA GLY A 189 7.11 -11.74 1.46
C GLY A 189 6.82 -11.44 2.94
N SER A 190 7.82 -11.49 3.82
CA SER A 190 7.64 -11.46 5.28
C SER A 190 7.18 -10.12 5.88
N TYR A 191 7.17 -9.03 5.12
CA TYR A 191 6.44 -7.82 5.55
C TYR A 191 4.93 -7.98 5.41
N TRP A 192 4.48 -8.88 4.54
CA TRP A 192 3.08 -9.12 4.24
C TRP A 192 2.53 -10.29 5.05
N ARG A 193 3.32 -11.33 5.30
CA ARG A 193 2.92 -12.48 6.12
C ARG A 193 4.02 -12.84 7.10
N GLY A 194 3.74 -13.69 8.08
CA GLY A 194 4.77 -14.21 8.97
C GLY A 194 6.01 -14.71 8.22
N ARG A 195 7.20 -14.45 8.75
CA ARG A 195 8.42 -14.97 8.13
C ARG A 195 8.43 -16.50 8.19
N ASP A 196 8.71 -17.11 7.04
CA ASP A 196 8.92 -18.55 6.98
C ASP A 196 10.26 -18.94 7.63
N CYS A 197 10.19 -19.88 8.57
CA CYS A 197 11.32 -20.42 9.31
C CYS A 197 12.02 -21.57 8.56
N ASN A 198 11.41 -22.16 7.53
CA ASN A 198 12.00 -23.19 6.68
C ASN A 198 11.39 -23.26 5.26
N ASP A 199 11.89 -22.39 4.37
CA ASP A 199 11.54 -22.24 2.93
C ASP A 199 12.00 -23.42 2.05
N LYS A 200 11.81 -24.64 2.53
CA LYS A 200 12.11 -25.91 1.86
C LYS A 200 11.12 -27.00 2.24
N ASP A 201 10.17 -26.70 3.12
CA ASP A 201 9.22 -27.66 3.68
C ASP A 201 7.88 -26.98 3.89
N SER A 202 6.99 -27.15 2.91
CA SER A 202 5.67 -26.50 2.85
C SER A 202 4.71 -26.89 3.98
N THR A 203 5.14 -27.74 4.91
CA THR A 203 4.39 -28.13 6.11
C THR A 203 4.78 -27.32 7.35
N ILE A 204 5.84 -26.50 7.25
CA ILE A 204 6.39 -25.67 8.32
C ILE A 204 6.12 -24.21 7.98
N TYR A 205 5.13 -23.59 8.63
CA TYR A 205 4.78 -22.19 8.37
C TYR A 205 3.99 -21.54 9.51
N PRO A 206 3.93 -20.20 9.57
CA PRO A 206 3.16 -19.47 10.58
C PRO A 206 1.69 -19.90 10.75
N GLY A 207 1.36 -20.28 11.99
CA GLY A 207 0.00 -20.59 12.43
C GLY A 207 -0.46 -22.05 12.22
N ARG A 208 0.48 -22.97 12.00
CA ARG A 208 0.26 -24.41 12.23
C ARG A 208 -0.12 -24.67 13.71
N ASP A 209 -0.89 -25.71 13.96
CA ASP A 209 -1.29 -26.14 15.31
C ASP A 209 -0.51 -27.39 15.75
N THR A 210 0.77 -27.21 16.06
CA THR A 210 1.73 -28.30 16.28
C THR A 210 2.31 -28.25 17.70
N LEU A 211 2.94 -29.35 18.14
CA LEU A 211 3.54 -29.47 19.49
C LEU A 211 5.06 -29.34 19.51
N ASP A 212 5.71 -29.33 18.34
CA ASP A 212 7.08 -28.88 18.11
C ASP A 212 8.15 -29.51 19.03
N ASN A 213 8.24 -30.85 19.00
CA ASN A 213 9.24 -31.58 19.79
C ASN A 213 10.68 -31.31 19.34
N VAL A 214 10.96 -31.46 18.04
CA VAL A 214 12.33 -31.37 17.50
C VAL A 214 12.53 -30.11 16.67
N LYS A 215 11.52 -29.71 15.90
CA LYS A 215 11.52 -28.55 15.03
C LYS A 215 10.35 -27.64 15.41
N ASP A 216 10.55 -26.35 15.16
CA ASP A 216 9.48 -25.35 15.16
C ASP A 216 8.72 -25.49 13.83
N GLU A 217 7.52 -26.05 13.86
CA GLU A 217 6.69 -26.31 12.68
C GLU A 217 5.70 -25.18 12.43
N ASN A 218 5.48 -24.29 13.41
CA ASN A 218 4.56 -23.18 13.31
C ASN A 218 5.24 -21.79 13.26
N CYS A 219 6.57 -21.79 13.21
CA CYS A 219 7.47 -20.64 13.13
C CYS A 219 7.34 -19.61 14.26
N ASN A 220 6.74 -19.98 15.40
CA ASN A 220 6.56 -19.07 16.53
C ASN A 220 7.77 -19.00 17.46
N GLY A 221 8.85 -19.75 17.17
CA GLY A 221 10.09 -19.77 17.94
C GLY A 221 10.06 -20.63 19.20
N ILE A 222 8.98 -21.39 19.45
CA ILE A 222 8.80 -22.24 20.63
C ILE A 222 8.83 -23.70 20.19
N TYR A 223 9.88 -24.41 20.60
CA TYR A 223 10.04 -25.84 20.30
C TYR A 223 10.96 -26.50 21.34
N GLY A 224 11.00 -27.83 21.33
CA GLY A 224 11.83 -28.61 22.24
C GLY A 224 11.05 -29.18 23.43
N VAL A 225 11.74 -30.00 24.22
CA VAL A 225 11.18 -30.70 25.39
C VAL A 225 11.78 -30.17 26.68
N ASN A 226 10.92 -30.04 27.69
CA ASN A 226 11.36 -29.79 29.05
C ASN A 226 11.88 -31.10 29.67
N ASN A 227 13.19 -31.16 29.93
CA ASN A 227 13.87 -32.36 30.47
C ASN A 227 13.36 -32.83 31.83
N VAL A 228 12.61 -32.00 32.58
CA VAL A 228 12.06 -32.35 33.89
C VAL A 228 10.68 -32.99 33.74
N THR A 229 9.82 -32.43 32.89
CA THR A 229 8.42 -32.89 32.74
C THR A 229 8.24 -33.91 31.61
N GLY A 230 9.18 -33.97 30.66
CA GLY A 230 9.08 -34.78 29.44
C GLY A 230 8.08 -34.23 28.40
N LYS A 231 7.46 -33.09 28.66
CA LYS A 231 6.49 -32.44 27.75
C LYS A 231 7.18 -31.43 26.84
N THR A 232 6.61 -31.19 25.65
CA THR A 232 7.11 -30.11 24.79
C THR A 232 6.79 -28.75 25.38
N TYR A 233 7.60 -27.73 25.07
CA TYR A 233 7.31 -26.37 25.53
C TYR A 233 5.99 -25.84 24.97
N GLU A 234 5.64 -26.24 23.74
CA GLU A 234 4.38 -25.86 23.10
C GLU A 234 3.17 -26.49 23.81
N GLU A 235 3.27 -27.76 24.22
CA GLU A 235 2.27 -28.42 25.07
C GLU A 235 2.11 -27.68 26.41
N MET A 236 3.22 -27.29 27.03
CA MET A 236 3.21 -26.67 28.35
C MET A 236 2.68 -25.23 28.33
N TRP A 237 3.00 -24.45 27.29
CA TRP A 237 2.86 -23.00 27.32
C TRP A 237 1.91 -22.42 26.28
N CYS A 238 1.49 -23.20 25.28
CA CYS A 238 0.64 -22.73 24.19
C CYS A 238 -0.66 -23.51 24.05
N GLN A 239 -0.67 -24.79 24.45
CA GLN A 239 -1.91 -25.58 24.43
C GLN A 239 -3.00 -24.94 25.30
N ASN A 240 -4.23 -24.88 24.78
CA ASN A 240 -5.41 -24.30 25.43
C ASN A 240 -5.29 -22.81 25.81
N THR A 241 -4.32 -22.08 25.26
CA THR A 241 -4.20 -20.62 25.46
C THR A 241 -5.09 -19.81 24.50
N GLY A 242 -5.75 -20.49 23.56
CA GLY A 242 -6.52 -19.86 22.50
C GLY A 242 -5.66 -19.14 21.46
N SER A 243 -4.41 -19.57 21.24
CA SER A 243 -3.55 -18.98 20.21
C SER A 243 -4.24 -18.99 18.84
N MET A 244 -4.19 -17.87 18.13
CA MET A 244 -4.88 -17.66 16.87
C MET A 244 -4.20 -16.59 16.03
N GLY A 245 -4.39 -16.66 14.72
CA GLY A 245 -3.78 -15.74 13.74
C GLY A 245 -4.59 -14.47 13.48
N VAL A 246 -3.94 -13.51 12.82
CA VAL A 246 -4.59 -12.29 12.31
C VAL A 246 -4.45 -12.22 10.80
N ILE A 247 -5.56 -12.27 10.08
CA ILE A 247 -5.62 -12.18 8.62
C ILE A 247 -6.36 -10.90 8.27
N ALA A 248 -5.77 -10.07 7.41
CA ALA A 248 -6.35 -8.83 6.93
C ALA A 248 -6.55 -8.93 5.42
N VAL A 249 -7.79 -8.71 4.97
CA VAL A 249 -8.19 -8.65 3.57
C VAL A 249 -8.79 -7.28 3.32
N GLY A 250 -8.26 -6.54 2.36
CA GLY A 250 -8.74 -5.19 2.14
C GLY A 250 -7.99 -4.45 1.05
N ASP A 251 -8.05 -3.13 1.15
CA ASP A 251 -7.52 -2.20 0.17
C ASP A 251 -6.15 -1.61 0.59
N SER A 252 -5.80 -0.46 0.02
CA SER A 252 -4.62 0.34 0.33
C SER A 252 -4.54 0.80 1.80
N VAL A 253 -5.66 0.96 2.50
CA VAL A 253 -5.64 1.26 3.95
C VAL A 253 -5.17 0.04 4.74
N THR A 254 -5.59 -1.15 4.31
CA THR A 254 -5.16 -2.42 4.92
C THR A 254 -3.67 -2.67 4.70
N ALA A 255 -3.17 -2.38 3.50
CA ALA A 255 -1.74 -2.48 3.17
C ALA A 255 -0.89 -1.35 3.79
N HIS A 256 -1.54 -0.29 4.28
CA HIS A 256 -0.91 0.94 4.76
C HIS A 256 -0.09 1.64 3.68
N PHE A 257 -0.76 1.97 2.58
CA PHE A 257 -0.19 2.76 1.49
C PHE A 257 0.30 4.11 2.00
N GLY A 258 1.48 4.53 1.54
CA GLY A 258 1.80 5.94 1.53
C GLY A 258 3.20 6.24 1.03
N ILE A 259 3.32 7.44 0.48
CA ILE A 259 4.55 7.94 -0.11
C ILE A 259 5.23 8.84 0.94
N PRO A 260 6.51 8.58 1.30
CA PRO A 260 7.23 9.45 2.21
C PRO A 260 7.23 10.92 1.73
N SER A 261 6.71 11.85 2.54
CA SER A 261 6.66 13.29 2.18
C SER A 261 8.01 13.86 1.79
N LYS A 262 9.07 13.36 2.42
CA LYS A 262 10.45 13.77 2.16
C LYS A 262 10.90 13.47 0.72
N PHE A 263 10.22 12.59 -0.02
CA PHE A 263 10.48 12.39 -1.46
C PHE A 263 10.05 13.56 -2.33
N VAL A 264 9.13 14.39 -1.86
CA VAL A 264 8.50 15.46 -2.63
C VAL A 264 8.58 16.83 -1.95
N THR A 265 9.33 16.93 -0.85
CA THR A 265 9.57 18.17 -0.10
C THR A 265 11.00 18.62 -0.37
N VAL A 266 11.18 19.68 -1.18
CA VAL A 266 12.50 20.06 -1.72
C VAL A 266 13.57 20.26 -0.64
N HIS A 267 13.21 20.85 0.50
CA HIS A 267 14.15 21.13 1.59
C HIS A 267 14.63 19.88 2.34
N GLU A 268 13.95 18.75 2.17
CA GLU A 268 14.27 17.48 2.85
C GLU A 268 14.96 16.47 1.93
N LEU A 269 15.06 16.75 0.62
CA LEU A 269 15.70 15.86 -0.34
C LEU A 269 17.17 15.62 0.03
N SER A 270 17.53 14.35 0.20
CA SER A 270 18.88 13.95 0.60
C SER A 270 19.15 12.48 0.26
N ARG A 271 20.43 12.07 0.31
CA ARG A 271 20.81 10.66 0.12
C ARG A 271 20.20 9.73 1.17
N GLU A 272 20.08 10.21 2.39
CA GLU A 272 19.50 9.44 3.50
C GLU A 272 18.02 9.15 3.25
N VAL A 273 17.27 10.15 2.77
CA VAL A 273 15.84 9.98 2.46
C VAL A 273 15.61 8.90 1.39
N PHE A 274 16.43 8.86 0.34
CA PHE A 274 16.28 7.90 -0.76
C PHE A 274 17.00 6.55 -0.54
N SER A 275 17.61 6.30 0.62
CA SER A 275 18.38 5.06 0.86
C SER A 275 17.51 3.80 0.80
N ASN A 276 16.23 3.92 1.17
CA ASN A 276 15.27 2.81 1.19
C ASN A 276 14.32 2.83 -0.02
N PHE A 277 14.59 3.64 -1.04
CA PHE A 277 13.67 3.83 -2.17
C PHE A 277 13.24 2.50 -2.81
N SER A 278 14.18 1.62 -3.14
CA SER A 278 13.89 0.31 -3.73
C SER A 278 13.00 -0.56 -2.84
N LEU A 279 13.22 -0.54 -1.52
CA LEU A 279 12.39 -1.28 -0.55
C LEU A 279 10.93 -0.79 -0.53
N VAL A 280 10.72 0.53 -0.55
CA VAL A 280 9.36 1.11 -0.57
C VAL A 280 8.58 0.60 -1.78
N VAL A 281 9.29 0.36 -2.87
CA VAL A 281 8.68 0.19 -4.19
C VAL A 281 8.48 -1.27 -4.50
N GLU A 282 9.42 -2.10 -4.08
CA GLU A 282 9.24 -3.55 -4.09
C GLU A 282 8.17 -4.00 -3.07
N ASN A 283 7.64 -3.08 -2.26
CA ASN A 283 6.41 -3.23 -1.48
C ASN A 283 5.25 -2.37 -2.01
N GLU A 284 5.30 -1.90 -3.26
CA GLU A 284 4.15 -1.23 -3.89
C GLU A 284 3.74 0.08 -3.17
N PHE A 285 4.67 0.70 -2.44
CA PHE A 285 4.48 1.86 -1.55
C PHE A 285 3.60 1.58 -0.33
N ASP A 286 3.36 0.30 -0.08
CA ASP A 286 2.68 -0.20 1.10
C ASP A 286 3.67 -0.49 2.23
N TRP A 287 3.16 -0.36 3.45
CA TRP A 287 3.92 -0.55 4.68
C TRP A 287 3.19 -1.55 5.59
N PRO A 288 2.94 -2.78 5.12
CA PRO A 288 2.13 -3.77 5.84
C PRO A 288 2.72 -4.10 7.22
N MET A 289 4.05 -4.08 7.33
CA MET A 289 4.80 -4.25 8.58
C MET A 289 4.61 -3.11 9.60
N LEU A 290 3.97 -2.01 9.21
CA LEU A 290 3.58 -0.88 10.06
C LEU A 290 2.06 -0.62 10.06
N SER A 291 1.27 -1.50 9.43
CA SER A 291 -0.18 -1.34 9.25
C SER A 291 -0.99 -1.50 10.54
N SER A 292 -2.23 -1.00 10.52
CA SER A 292 -3.15 -1.03 11.66
C SER A 292 -3.59 -2.44 12.08
N ILE A 293 -3.62 -3.41 11.16
CA ILE A 293 -4.11 -4.76 11.46
C ILE A 293 -2.96 -5.73 11.70
N THR A 294 -1.92 -5.70 10.85
CA THR A 294 -0.85 -6.71 10.85
C THR A 294 0.53 -6.15 11.18
N GLY A 295 0.64 -4.84 11.41
CA GLY A 295 1.92 -4.19 11.70
C GLY A 295 2.64 -4.82 12.88
N PHE A 296 3.96 -4.89 12.80
CA PHE A 296 4.78 -5.63 13.75
C PHE A 296 6.13 -4.97 14.00
N ASP A 297 6.72 -4.33 13.00
CA ASP A 297 8.11 -3.92 13.09
C ASP A 297 8.27 -2.55 13.79
N ASN A 298 9.46 -2.31 14.32
CA ASN A 298 9.82 -1.07 14.95
C ASN A 298 10.00 0.03 13.90
N ILE A 299 9.14 1.04 13.97
CA ILE A 299 9.14 2.21 13.09
C ILE A 299 10.50 2.92 12.97
N SER A 300 11.33 2.88 14.02
CA SER A 300 12.66 3.53 14.00
C SER A 300 13.58 3.02 12.90
N LYS A 301 13.37 1.78 12.40
CA LYS A 301 14.12 1.19 11.27
C LYS A 301 13.84 1.88 9.94
N TYR A 302 12.72 2.59 9.84
CA TYR A 302 12.24 3.20 8.59
C TYR A 302 12.41 4.72 8.60
N LYS A 303 13.15 5.27 9.55
CA LYS A 303 13.57 6.68 9.49
C LYS A 303 14.57 6.88 8.34
N PRO A 304 14.50 8.03 7.63
CA PRO A 304 13.60 9.16 7.87
C PRO A 304 12.24 9.05 7.14
N ASN A 305 11.93 7.94 6.47
CA ASN A 305 10.75 7.79 5.61
C ASN A 305 9.43 7.67 6.39
N ARG A 306 9.44 7.01 7.55
CA ARG A 306 8.26 6.84 8.42
C ARG A 306 8.59 7.22 9.86
N GLU A 307 7.64 7.88 10.51
CA GLU A 307 7.74 8.37 11.88
C GLU A 307 6.37 8.26 12.58
N GLY A 308 6.36 8.26 13.92
CA GLY A 308 5.15 8.07 14.73
C GLY A 308 5.19 6.81 15.58
N ASN A 309 4.01 6.30 15.93
CA ASN A 309 3.84 5.07 16.72
C ASN A 309 3.52 3.89 15.79
N MET A 310 3.81 2.68 16.25
CA MET A 310 3.34 1.45 15.62
C MET A 310 2.53 0.67 16.67
N ILE A 311 1.23 0.58 16.40
CA ILE A 311 0.27 -0.23 17.15
C ILE A 311 -0.62 -0.90 16.12
N SER A 312 -0.85 -2.19 16.29
CA SER A 312 -1.71 -2.97 15.42
C SER A 312 -2.46 -4.04 16.20
N VAL A 313 -3.53 -4.58 15.60
CA VAL A 313 -4.26 -5.74 16.14
C VAL A 313 -3.31 -6.91 16.40
N TYR A 314 -2.47 -7.28 15.43
CA TYR A 314 -1.49 -8.36 15.59
C TYR A 314 -0.50 -8.07 16.72
N SER A 315 0.05 -6.86 16.81
CA SER A 315 1.04 -6.50 17.83
C SER A 315 0.45 -6.59 19.25
N GLU A 316 -0.81 -6.19 19.44
CA GLU A 316 -1.51 -6.30 20.72
C GLU A 316 -1.87 -7.75 21.05
N LEU A 317 -2.31 -8.52 20.05
CA LEU A 317 -2.59 -9.94 20.22
C LEU A 317 -1.31 -10.73 20.61
N LEU A 318 -0.16 -10.40 20.00
CA LEU A 318 1.14 -10.98 20.32
C LEU A 318 1.64 -10.60 21.73
N LYS A 319 1.32 -9.39 22.23
CA LYS A 319 1.59 -9.02 23.62
C LYS A 319 0.77 -9.86 24.59
N ARG A 320 -0.47 -10.19 24.21
CA ARG A 320 -1.41 -10.98 25.02
C ARG A 320 -1.07 -12.46 25.06
N ASN A 321 -0.64 -13.03 23.93
CA ASN A 321 -0.22 -14.42 23.84
C ASN A 321 0.97 -14.56 22.89
N LYS A 322 2.14 -14.91 23.45
CA LYS A 322 3.39 -15.06 22.72
C LYS A 322 3.41 -16.23 21.75
N CYS A 323 2.49 -17.18 21.88
CA CYS A 323 2.34 -18.31 20.95
C CYS A 323 1.78 -17.90 19.57
N ASN A 324 1.31 -16.66 19.43
CA ASN A 324 0.82 -16.08 18.16
C ASN A 324 1.96 -15.47 17.33
N HIS A 325 3.22 -15.65 17.74
CA HIS A 325 4.36 -15.08 17.02
C HIS A 325 4.37 -15.52 15.55
N ARG A 326 4.58 -14.55 14.66
CA ARG A 326 4.51 -14.63 13.18
C ARG A 326 3.14 -14.93 12.57
N ASP A 327 2.10 -15.21 13.35
CA ASP A 327 0.80 -15.60 12.81
C ASP A 327 -0.03 -14.40 12.31
N TYR A 328 0.46 -13.75 11.25
CA TYR A 328 -0.22 -12.68 10.53
C TYR A 328 -0.18 -12.86 9.02
N GLN A 329 -1.21 -12.38 8.33
CA GLN A 329 -1.30 -12.30 6.87
C GLN A 329 -1.99 -11.01 6.46
N ASN A 330 -1.28 -10.14 5.74
CA ASN A 330 -1.80 -8.92 5.12
C ASN A 330 -1.98 -9.16 3.62
N LEU A 331 -3.24 -9.13 3.19
CA LEU A 331 -3.66 -9.30 1.81
C LEU A 331 -4.32 -8.01 1.30
N GLY A 332 -3.85 -6.86 1.78
CA GLY A 332 -4.24 -5.55 1.27
C GLY A 332 -3.72 -5.35 -0.17
N VAL A 333 -4.57 -4.83 -1.04
CA VAL A 333 -4.23 -4.54 -2.44
C VAL A 333 -4.70 -3.13 -2.79
N ASN A 334 -3.80 -2.32 -3.35
CA ASN A 334 -4.13 -0.96 -3.77
C ASN A 334 -5.25 -0.97 -4.82
N GLY A 335 -6.28 -0.15 -4.64
CA GLY A 335 -7.43 -0.09 -5.54
C GLY A 335 -8.45 -1.22 -5.38
N ALA A 336 -8.22 -2.21 -4.50
CA ALA A 336 -9.17 -3.30 -4.30
C ALA A 336 -10.49 -2.81 -3.72
N SER A 337 -11.59 -3.29 -4.29
CA SER A 337 -12.95 -3.10 -3.80
C SER A 337 -13.59 -4.47 -3.53
N THR A 338 -14.88 -4.51 -3.22
CA THR A 338 -15.57 -5.80 -3.09
C THR A 338 -15.52 -6.66 -4.36
N SER A 339 -15.27 -6.12 -5.56
CA SER A 339 -15.16 -6.97 -6.78
C SER A 339 -13.95 -7.90 -6.75
N GLU A 340 -12.85 -7.47 -6.14
CA GLU A 340 -11.61 -8.24 -6.02
C GLU A 340 -11.61 -9.12 -4.77
N LEU A 341 -12.56 -8.93 -3.85
CA LEU A 341 -12.59 -9.63 -2.57
C LEU A 341 -12.53 -11.16 -2.73
N SER A 342 -13.25 -11.71 -3.71
CA SER A 342 -13.25 -13.16 -3.95
C SER A 342 -11.88 -13.69 -4.34
N SER A 343 -11.13 -13.00 -5.20
CA SER A 343 -9.77 -13.42 -5.60
C SER A 343 -8.79 -13.21 -4.45
N ILE A 344 -8.96 -12.16 -3.65
CA ILE A 344 -8.13 -11.94 -2.46
C ILE A 344 -8.29 -13.06 -1.43
N MET A 345 -9.53 -13.47 -1.19
CA MET A 345 -9.85 -14.60 -0.32
C MET A 345 -9.19 -15.91 -0.81
N ASP A 346 -8.93 -16.05 -2.11
CA ASP A 346 -8.26 -17.25 -2.64
C ASP A 346 -6.80 -17.36 -2.19
N SER A 347 -6.16 -16.23 -1.87
CA SER A 347 -4.75 -16.14 -1.48
C SER A 347 -4.49 -16.40 0.01
N ILE A 348 -5.54 -16.50 0.84
CA ILE A 348 -5.41 -16.83 2.27
C ILE A 348 -4.76 -18.20 2.42
N LYS A 349 -3.66 -18.26 3.19
CA LYS A 349 -3.03 -19.52 3.62
C LYS A 349 -3.53 -19.88 5.01
N ARG A 350 -4.75 -20.42 5.07
CA ARG A 350 -5.36 -20.97 6.28
C ARG A 350 -6.49 -21.92 5.86
N ASP A 351 -6.17 -23.20 5.81
CA ASP A 351 -7.11 -24.25 5.38
C ASP A 351 -7.30 -25.25 6.53
N ARG A 352 -8.54 -25.52 6.91
CA ARG A 352 -8.92 -26.45 7.98
C ARG A 352 -8.64 -27.93 7.66
N SER A 353 -8.35 -28.25 6.40
CA SER A 353 -7.83 -29.57 6.03
C SER A 353 -6.38 -29.74 6.48
N ASP A 354 -5.65 -28.63 6.68
CA ASP A 354 -4.39 -28.58 7.38
C ASP A 354 -4.61 -28.48 8.90
N ASN A 355 -3.63 -28.94 9.67
CA ASN A 355 -3.61 -28.76 11.12
C ASN A 355 -3.15 -27.33 11.46
N VAL A 356 -4.09 -26.37 11.48
CA VAL A 356 -3.82 -24.94 11.66
C VAL A 356 -4.74 -24.32 12.71
N LYS A 357 -4.23 -23.27 13.36
CA LYS A 357 -4.93 -22.51 14.40
C LYS A 357 -6.10 -21.69 13.80
N PRO A 358 -7.16 -21.39 14.56
CA PRO A 358 -8.19 -20.42 14.16
C PRO A 358 -7.60 -19.02 13.90
N ALA A 359 -8.37 -18.13 13.28
CA ALA A 359 -7.92 -16.77 13.01
C ALA A 359 -9.02 -15.70 13.18
N PHE A 360 -8.60 -14.48 13.49
CA PHE A 360 -9.37 -13.26 13.21
C PHE A 360 -9.15 -12.88 11.74
N LEU A 361 -10.21 -12.89 10.93
CA LEU A 361 -10.20 -12.39 9.57
C LEU A 361 -10.89 -11.01 9.53
N TYR A 362 -10.14 -9.96 9.28
CA TYR A 362 -10.67 -8.62 9.04
C TYR A 362 -10.92 -8.43 7.55
N ILE A 363 -12.15 -8.13 7.16
CA ILE A 363 -12.51 -7.68 5.81
C ILE A 363 -12.71 -6.16 5.89
N SER A 364 -11.76 -5.41 5.34
CA SER A 364 -11.67 -3.95 5.48
C SER A 364 -11.59 -3.28 4.09
N MET A 365 -12.73 -3.26 3.40
CA MET A 365 -12.93 -2.57 2.12
C MET A 365 -13.55 -1.19 2.42
N LEU A 366 -12.73 -0.18 2.65
CA LEU A 366 -13.17 1.03 3.37
C LEU A 366 -13.69 2.14 2.46
N GLY A 367 -13.35 2.12 1.16
CA GLY A 367 -13.71 3.23 0.26
C GLY A 367 -13.85 2.92 -1.23
N ASN A 368 -13.10 1.98 -1.79
CA ASN A 368 -13.00 1.85 -3.26
C ASN A 368 -14.31 1.55 -3.99
N ASP A 369 -15.30 0.94 -3.32
CA ASP A 369 -16.64 0.73 -3.86
C ASP A 369 -17.40 2.03 -4.19
N VAL A 370 -16.98 3.19 -3.65
CA VAL A 370 -17.63 4.49 -3.88
C VAL A 370 -16.69 5.55 -4.46
N CYS A 371 -15.38 5.28 -4.54
CA CYS A 371 -14.36 6.30 -4.77
C CYS A 371 -14.36 6.93 -6.18
N ASP A 372 -14.79 6.19 -7.19
CA ASP A 372 -14.97 6.70 -8.57
C ASP A 372 -16.10 7.76 -8.68
N GLY A 373 -16.88 7.95 -7.61
CA GLY A 373 -17.97 8.92 -7.52
C GLY A 373 -19.36 8.31 -7.75
N PRO A 374 -20.44 9.11 -7.55
CA PRO A 374 -21.81 8.60 -7.44
C PRO A 374 -22.35 7.84 -8.66
N ASN A 375 -21.78 8.05 -9.84
CA ASN A 375 -22.21 7.41 -11.09
C ASN A 375 -21.52 6.05 -11.35
N ALA A 376 -20.51 5.70 -10.55
CA ALA A 376 -19.70 4.50 -10.72
C ALA A 376 -19.55 3.69 -9.41
N THR A 377 -20.44 3.93 -8.45
CA THR A 377 -20.50 3.21 -7.17
C THR A 377 -21.06 1.78 -7.35
N THR A 378 -20.49 0.82 -6.62
CA THR A 378 -21.03 -0.54 -6.49
C THR A 378 -22.49 -0.50 -6.06
N SER A 379 -23.36 -1.34 -6.64
CA SER A 379 -24.76 -1.39 -6.17
C SER A 379 -24.89 -2.13 -4.83
N PRO A 380 -25.91 -1.82 -4.00
CA PRO A 380 -26.13 -2.54 -2.74
C PRO A 380 -26.29 -4.05 -2.90
N GLU A 381 -26.89 -4.51 -4.00
CA GLU A 381 -27.06 -5.93 -4.30
C GLU A 381 -25.72 -6.60 -4.65
N GLU A 382 -24.88 -5.97 -5.46
CA GLU A 382 -23.54 -6.47 -5.77
C GLU A 382 -22.67 -6.51 -4.52
N TYR A 383 -22.69 -5.44 -3.71
CA TYR A 383 -21.96 -5.39 -2.44
C TYR A 383 -22.36 -6.55 -1.52
N TYR A 384 -23.68 -6.74 -1.33
CA TYR A 384 -24.21 -7.86 -0.56
C TYR A 384 -23.72 -9.22 -1.08
N ASN A 385 -23.88 -9.47 -2.39
CA ASN A 385 -23.53 -10.76 -3.00
C ASN A 385 -22.02 -11.05 -2.89
N ARG A 386 -21.17 -10.04 -3.09
CA ARG A 386 -19.71 -10.17 -3.00
C ARG A 386 -19.24 -10.46 -1.58
N ILE A 387 -19.81 -9.78 -0.58
CA ILE A 387 -19.48 -10.06 0.83
C ILE A 387 -19.94 -11.47 1.23
N ILE A 388 -21.17 -11.89 0.86
CA ILE A 388 -21.65 -13.24 1.18
C ILE A 388 -20.77 -14.31 0.53
N ALA A 389 -20.36 -14.14 -0.73
CA ALA A 389 -19.44 -15.08 -1.39
C ALA A 389 -18.08 -15.17 -0.67
N ALA A 390 -17.55 -14.05 -0.16
CA ALA A 390 -16.33 -14.05 0.63
C ALA A 390 -16.51 -14.79 1.97
N LEU A 391 -17.65 -14.59 2.65
CA LEU A 391 -17.97 -15.30 3.89
C LEU A 391 -18.15 -16.81 3.67
N GLU A 392 -18.75 -17.23 2.56
CA GLU A 392 -18.83 -18.65 2.17
C GLU A 392 -17.44 -19.26 1.97
N LYS A 393 -16.52 -18.53 1.31
CA LYS A 393 -15.12 -18.97 1.20
C LYS A 393 -14.45 -19.08 2.57
N ALA A 394 -14.64 -18.08 3.44
CA ALA A 394 -14.10 -18.08 4.79
C ALA A 394 -14.61 -19.29 5.61
N ASP A 395 -15.92 -19.56 5.61
CA ASP A 395 -16.49 -20.73 6.33
C ASP A 395 -16.00 -22.07 5.77
N SER A 396 -15.75 -22.13 4.45
CA SER A 396 -15.27 -23.35 3.81
C SER A 396 -13.81 -23.69 4.12
N ARG A 397 -12.99 -22.68 4.48
CA ARG A 397 -11.53 -22.80 4.64
C ARG A 397 -11.08 -22.66 6.09
N LEU A 398 -11.62 -21.71 6.85
CA LEU A 398 -11.10 -21.40 8.17
C LEU A 398 -11.46 -22.50 9.20
N PRO A 399 -10.57 -22.81 10.16
CA PRO A 399 -10.87 -23.71 11.27
C PRO A 399 -12.02 -23.20 12.12
N SER A 400 -12.74 -24.13 12.77
CA SER A 400 -13.78 -23.79 13.74
C SER A 400 -13.20 -22.93 14.88
N GLY A 401 -13.98 -21.96 15.33
CA GLY A 401 -13.53 -20.95 16.31
C GLY A 401 -12.89 -19.73 15.68
N SER A 402 -12.90 -19.61 14.35
CA SER A 402 -12.46 -18.40 13.65
C SER A 402 -13.55 -17.32 13.67
N HIS A 403 -13.13 -16.07 13.60
CA HIS A 403 -14.02 -14.91 13.65
C HIS A 403 -13.75 -14.01 12.44
N VAL A 404 -14.81 -13.65 11.70
CA VAL A 404 -14.72 -12.70 10.59
C VAL A 404 -15.30 -11.37 11.05
N ILE A 405 -14.56 -10.28 10.86
CA ILE A 405 -14.96 -8.93 11.24
C ILE A 405 -15.06 -8.08 9.97
N LEU A 406 -16.27 -7.60 9.67
CA LEU A 406 -16.54 -6.69 8.57
C LEU A 406 -16.37 -5.24 9.04
N SER A 407 -15.58 -4.44 8.33
CA SER A 407 -15.57 -2.98 8.53
C SER A 407 -16.58 -2.34 7.58
N SER A 408 -17.38 -1.39 8.06
CA SER A 408 -18.21 -0.57 7.18
C SER A 408 -17.35 0.37 6.34
N LEU A 409 -17.88 0.84 5.20
CA LEU A 409 -17.28 1.96 4.47
C LEU A 409 -17.24 3.20 5.37
N SER A 410 -16.19 4.01 5.20
CA SER A 410 -15.94 5.20 6.01
C SER A 410 -16.54 6.48 5.40
N ASP A 411 -16.79 7.51 6.22
CA ASP A 411 -17.15 8.85 5.73
C ASP A 411 -15.90 9.67 5.35
N GLY A 412 -15.49 9.58 4.08
CA GLY A 412 -14.30 10.29 3.59
C GLY A 412 -14.46 11.81 3.41
N ARG A 413 -15.61 12.43 3.73
CA ARG A 413 -15.76 13.90 3.62
C ARG A 413 -14.77 14.68 4.48
N ILE A 414 -14.32 14.07 5.59
CA ILE A 414 -13.31 14.67 6.47
C ILE A 414 -12.02 15.02 5.73
N LEU A 415 -11.64 14.24 4.71
CA LEU A 415 -10.40 14.43 3.95
C LEU A 415 -10.34 15.82 3.32
N TYR A 416 -11.33 16.17 2.51
CA TYR A 416 -11.39 17.50 1.91
C TYR A 416 -11.54 18.58 2.99
N ASN A 417 -12.44 18.39 3.96
CA ASN A 417 -12.72 19.38 5.01
C ASN A 417 -11.46 19.77 5.80
N VAL A 418 -10.57 18.81 6.05
CA VAL A 418 -9.34 18.99 6.83
C VAL A 418 -8.16 19.44 5.98
N MET A 419 -8.05 18.95 4.74
CA MET A 419 -6.83 19.12 3.94
C MET A 419 -6.89 20.29 2.95
N HIS A 420 -8.05 20.65 2.40
CA HIS A 420 -8.16 21.48 1.18
C HIS A 420 -7.34 22.79 1.19
N ASN A 421 -7.29 23.52 2.32
CA ASN A 421 -6.57 24.79 2.44
C ASN A 421 -5.10 24.65 2.84
N ARG A 422 -4.63 23.44 3.15
CA ARG A 422 -3.24 23.21 3.57
C ARG A 422 -2.33 23.16 2.34
N THR A 423 -1.08 23.58 2.52
CA THR A 423 -0.04 23.44 1.49
C THR A 423 0.34 21.97 1.34
N HIS A 424 0.28 21.46 0.12
CA HIS A 424 0.79 20.14 -0.23
C HIS A 424 2.33 20.15 -0.20
N PRO A 425 3.02 19.05 0.20
CA PRO A 425 4.49 18.98 0.23
C PRO A 425 5.22 19.54 -1.01
N ILE A 426 4.71 19.24 -2.21
CA ILE A 426 5.26 19.75 -3.49
C ILE A 426 5.21 21.28 -3.63
N GLY A 427 4.31 21.97 -2.93
CA GLY A 427 4.18 23.43 -2.94
C GLY A 427 4.88 24.11 -1.78
N SER A 428 5.67 23.37 -0.97
CA SER A 428 6.23 23.87 0.30
C SER A 428 7.24 25.01 0.13
N LEU A 429 7.96 25.09 -1.00
CA LEU A 429 8.95 26.14 -1.23
C LEU A 429 8.29 27.54 -1.29
N HIS A 430 7.15 27.64 -1.97
CA HIS A 430 6.47 28.91 -2.27
C HIS A 430 5.12 29.07 -1.59
N ASN A 431 4.64 28.02 -0.92
CA ASN A 431 3.26 27.92 -0.41
C ASN A 431 2.22 28.16 -1.52
N ASP A 432 2.45 27.57 -2.69
CA ASP A 432 1.75 27.87 -3.94
C ASP A 432 0.86 26.73 -4.46
N VAL A 433 0.93 25.55 -3.84
CA VAL A 433 0.07 24.40 -4.14
C VAL A 433 -0.65 23.95 -2.88
N THR A 434 -1.97 24.16 -2.84
CA THR A 434 -2.82 23.61 -1.79
C THR A 434 -3.31 22.19 -2.15
N TYR A 435 -3.82 21.43 -1.17
CA TYR A 435 -4.49 20.16 -1.49
C TYR A 435 -5.72 20.35 -2.39
N SER A 436 -6.44 21.48 -2.29
CA SER A 436 -7.49 21.79 -3.25
C SER A 436 -6.97 21.82 -4.68
N ASN A 437 -5.82 22.47 -4.93
CA ASN A 437 -5.20 22.50 -6.25
C ASN A 437 -4.75 21.10 -6.69
N PHE A 438 -4.18 20.34 -5.76
CA PHE A 438 -3.74 18.97 -6.02
C PHE A 438 -4.90 18.05 -6.40
N TYR A 439 -6.01 18.08 -5.66
CA TYR A 439 -7.20 17.30 -5.96
C TYR A 439 -7.81 17.68 -7.30
N ASP A 440 -7.95 18.99 -7.59
CA ASP A 440 -8.45 19.46 -8.90
C ASP A 440 -7.54 19.02 -10.05
N PHE A 441 -6.21 19.03 -9.85
CA PHE A 441 -5.25 18.53 -10.82
C PHE A 441 -5.44 17.02 -11.08
N LEU A 442 -5.48 16.19 -10.03
CA LEU A 442 -5.69 14.74 -10.15
C LEU A 442 -7.03 14.39 -10.80
N ASN A 443 -8.10 15.10 -10.43
CA ASN A 443 -9.42 14.95 -11.03
C ASN A 443 -9.40 15.32 -12.53
N CYS A 444 -8.67 16.38 -12.90
CA CYS A 444 -8.58 16.82 -14.29
C CYS A 444 -7.80 15.84 -15.18
N VAL A 445 -6.77 15.19 -14.65
CA VAL A 445 -5.98 14.19 -15.39
C VAL A 445 -6.54 12.77 -15.26
N ASP A 446 -7.65 12.60 -14.54
CA ASP A 446 -8.41 11.35 -14.39
C ASP A 446 -7.60 10.23 -13.69
N VAL A 447 -6.94 10.58 -12.59
CA VAL A 447 -6.14 9.65 -11.75
C VAL A 447 -6.36 9.84 -10.24
N SER A 448 -7.41 10.57 -9.86
CA SER A 448 -7.75 10.78 -8.46
C SER A 448 -8.06 9.44 -7.79
N PRO A 449 -7.44 9.09 -6.64
CA PRO A 449 -7.68 7.83 -5.96
C PRO A 449 -9.10 7.75 -5.39
N CYS A 450 -9.76 8.89 -5.20
CA CYS A 450 -11.14 8.96 -4.75
C CYS A 450 -11.81 10.24 -5.24
N TRP A 451 -12.12 10.31 -6.53
CA TRP A 451 -12.77 11.46 -7.16
C TRP A 451 -14.04 11.92 -6.43
N GLY A 452 -14.78 10.99 -5.82
CA GLY A 452 -15.98 11.29 -5.04
C GLY A 452 -15.72 12.19 -3.83
N TRP A 453 -14.71 11.89 -3.02
CA TRP A 453 -14.42 12.65 -1.79
C TRP A 453 -13.36 13.73 -1.95
N LEU A 454 -12.37 13.51 -2.83
CA LEU A 454 -11.30 14.46 -3.13
C LEU A 454 -11.77 15.45 -4.20
N ASN A 455 -12.86 16.16 -3.90
CA ASN A 455 -13.56 17.02 -4.84
C ASN A 455 -13.90 18.36 -4.22
N THR A 456 -13.70 19.46 -4.94
CA THR A 456 -14.11 20.80 -4.50
C THR A 456 -15.63 20.95 -4.39
N ASN A 457 -16.39 20.17 -5.17
CA ASN A 457 -17.86 20.18 -5.16
C ASN A 457 -18.42 19.40 -3.96
N GLU A 458 -18.94 20.12 -2.96
CA GLU A 458 -19.54 19.52 -1.76
C GLU A 458 -20.73 18.61 -2.07
N THR A 459 -21.54 18.92 -3.08
CA THR A 459 -22.67 18.08 -3.49
C THR A 459 -22.19 16.70 -3.93
N VAL A 460 -21.06 16.62 -4.64
CA VAL A 460 -20.45 15.33 -5.02
C VAL A 460 -20.01 14.57 -3.78
N ARG A 461 -19.28 15.23 -2.86
CA ARG A 461 -18.80 14.59 -1.62
C ARG A 461 -19.96 14.03 -0.77
N ASN A 462 -21.05 14.79 -0.64
CA ASN A 462 -22.25 14.36 0.07
C ASN A 462 -22.98 13.22 -0.64
N ALA A 463 -23.04 13.23 -1.97
CA ALA A 463 -23.63 12.14 -2.75
C ALA A 463 -22.81 10.85 -2.64
N THR A 464 -21.47 10.93 -2.64
CA THR A 464 -20.59 9.78 -2.40
C THR A 464 -20.82 9.16 -1.03
N TRP A 465 -20.96 9.99 0.02
CA TRP A 465 -21.32 9.49 1.35
C TRP A 465 -22.71 8.85 1.39
N ALA A 466 -23.71 9.45 0.75
CA ALA A 466 -25.04 8.87 0.65
C ALA A 466 -24.99 7.47 -0.03
N ALA A 467 -24.17 7.31 -1.06
CA ALA A 467 -23.98 6.02 -1.72
C ALA A 467 -23.29 5.00 -0.81
N ALA A 468 -22.25 5.39 -0.06
CA ALA A 468 -21.60 4.53 0.94
C ALA A 468 -22.60 4.04 2.02
N GLN A 469 -23.51 4.91 2.47
CA GLN A 469 -24.55 4.51 3.43
C GLN A 469 -25.52 3.45 2.89
N LEU A 470 -25.81 3.46 1.58
CA LEU A 470 -26.64 2.41 0.96
C LEU A 470 -25.96 1.04 1.00
N LEU A 471 -24.62 1.01 0.90
CA LEU A 471 -23.83 -0.22 1.02
C LEU A 471 -23.75 -0.67 2.48
N ASN A 472 -23.45 0.25 3.39
CA ASN A 472 -23.41 -0.03 4.83
C ASN A 472 -24.76 -0.54 5.36
N ALA A 473 -25.89 -0.10 4.78
CA ALA A 473 -27.22 -0.60 5.12
C ALA A 473 -27.44 -2.10 4.83
N GLN A 474 -26.55 -2.76 4.06
CA GLN A 474 -26.60 -4.21 3.84
C GLN A 474 -25.98 -5.01 5.00
N ILE A 475 -25.11 -4.41 5.81
CA ILE A 475 -24.38 -5.11 6.88
C ILE A 475 -25.33 -5.78 7.89
N PRO A 476 -26.39 -5.13 8.41
CA PRO A 476 -27.33 -5.80 9.33
C PRO A 476 -27.98 -7.05 8.74
N ARG A 477 -28.30 -7.03 7.44
CA ARG A 477 -28.83 -8.20 6.73
C ARG A 477 -27.79 -9.32 6.68
N ILE A 478 -26.56 -8.99 6.29
CA ILE A 478 -25.43 -9.94 6.21
C ILE A 478 -25.21 -10.62 7.57
N LEU A 479 -25.17 -9.84 8.66
CA LEU A 479 -25.00 -10.39 10.01
C LEU A 479 -26.13 -11.34 10.40
N ASN A 480 -27.39 -10.95 10.20
CA ASN A 480 -28.54 -11.76 10.57
C ASN A 480 -28.59 -13.09 9.80
N GLU A 481 -28.29 -13.07 8.49
CA GLU A 481 -28.26 -14.29 7.68
C GLU A 481 -27.07 -15.19 8.02
N SER A 482 -25.91 -14.60 8.39
CA SER A 482 -24.69 -15.33 8.72
C SER A 482 -24.85 -16.27 9.92
N VAL A 483 -25.63 -15.88 10.93
CA VAL A 483 -25.83 -16.66 12.18
C VAL A 483 -26.32 -18.09 11.93
N LYS A 484 -27.14 -18.30 10.90
CA LYS A 484 -27.69 -19.62 10.55
C LYS A 484 -26.95 -20.31 9.43
N LYS A 485 -26.16 -19.54 8.66
CA LYS A 485 -25.54 -20.01 7.41
C LYS A 485 -24.16 -20.61 7.63
N PHE A 486 -23.39 -20.07 8.57
CA PHE A 486 -21.99 -20.45 8.78
C PHE A 486 -21.81 -21.19 10.10
N THR A 487 -20.89 -22.15 10.11
CA THR A 487 -20.69 -23.09 11.24
C THR A 487 -19.27 -23.06 11.79
N ASN A 488 -18.30 -22.69 10.97
CA ASN A 488 -16.88 -22.64 11.33
C ASN A 488 -16.45 -21.23 11.73
N ILE A 489 -17.14 -20.24 11.19
CA ILE A 489 -16.90 -18.82 11.47
C ILE A 489 -18.05 -18.18 12.22
N GLN A 490 -17.72 -17.18 13.04
CA GLN A 490 -18.68 -16.20 13.55
C GLN A 490 -18.44 -14.86 12.86
N VAL A 491 -19.51 -14.22 12.36
CA VAL A 491 -19.41 -12.95 11.63
C VAL A 491 -19.82 -11.79 12.53
N HIS A 492 -18.96 -10.78 12.57
CA HIS A 492 -19.10 -9.55 13.35
C HIS A 492 -18.98 -8.35 12.40
N ALA A 493 -19.42 -7.17 12.84
CA ALA A 493 -19.16 -5.94 12.11
C ALA A 493 -18.79 -4.81 13.05
N PHE A 494 -17.96 -3.90 12.53
CA PHE A 494 -17.72 -2.59 13.12
C PHE A 494 -18.41 -1.52 12.28
N ASP A 495 -18.94 -0.52 12.97
CA ASP A 495 -19.31 0.76 12.36
C ASP A 495 -18.06 1.47 11.82
N ASP A 496 -18.20 2.71 11.33
CA ASP A 496 -17.12 3.50 10.74
C ASP A 496 -15.89 3.56 11.67
N VAL A 497 -14.90 2.72 11.33
CA VAL A 497 -13.69 2.51 12.12
C VAL A 497 -12.76 3.71 12.07
N MET A 498 -12.79 4.46 10.96
CA MET A 498 -11.99 5.68 10.80
C MET A 498 -12.54 6.78 11.68
N ALA A 499 -13.85 7.04 11.60
CA ALA A 499 -14.51 8.02 12.47
C ALA A 499 -14.40 7.61 13.95
N GLY A 500 -14.45 6.32 14.25
CA GLY A 500 -14.23 5.77 15.59
C GLY A 500 -12.83 6.08 16.14
N ALA A 501 -11.79 5.75 15.38
CA ALA A 501 -10.40 5.99 15.77
C ALA A 501 -10.06 7.48 15.90
N MET A 502 -10.64 8.33 15.04
CA MET A 502 -10.41 9.77 15.05
C MET A 502 -11.03 10.47 16.28
N LYS A 503 -12.09 9.91 16.89
CA LYS A 503 -12.75 10.52 18.06
C LYS A 503 -11.85 10.60 19.30
N SER A 504 -10.87 9.71 19.42
CA SER A 504 -9.90 9.69 20.53
C SER A 504 -8.65 10.53 20.27
N PHE A 505 -8.58 11.24 19.13
CA PHE A 505 -7.43 12.05 18.79
C PHE A 505 -7.67 13.53 19.13
N ASP A 506 -6.87 14.04 20.07
CA ASP A 506 -6.96 15.43 20.53
C ASP A 506 -6.10 16.40 19.69
N GLY A 507 -5.36 15.87 18.71
CA GLY A 507 -4.48 16.65 17.85
C GLY A 507 -5.13 17.17 16.57
N PRO A 508 -4.36 17.89 15.73
CA PRO A 508 -4.85 18.38 14.45
C PRO A 508 -5.15 17.23 13.49
N MET A 509 -6.41 17.07 13.08
CA MET A 509 -6.87 15.94 12.25
C MET A 509 -6.06 15.69 10.97
N TRP A 510 -5.41 16.71 10.40
CA TRP A 510 -4.58 16.57 9.20
C TRP A 510 -3.32 15.73 9.46
N GLU A 511 -2.87 15.59 10.71
CA GLU A 511 -1.75 14.73 11.09
C GLU A 511 -2.10 13.24 10.94
N LEU A 512 -3.39 12.90 10.86
CA LEU A 512 -3.88 11.54 10.65
C LEU A 512 -3.96 11.15 9.18
N ILE A 513 -3.65 12.05 8.25
CA ILE A 513 -3.78 11.82 6.80
C ILE A 513 -2.39 11.81 6.17
N GLU A 514 -2.13 10.87 5.26
CA GLU A 514 -0.89 10.79 4.51
C GLU A 514 -0.65 12.09 3.73
N PRO A 515 0.52 12.74 3.91
CA PRO A 515 0.74 14.07 3.39
C PRO A 515 0.90 14.12 1.86
N VAL A 516 1.28 13.04 1.19
CA VAL A 516 1.51 13.08 -0.26
C VAL A 516 0.26 12.77 -1.08
N ASP A 517 -0.57 11.83 -0.64
CA ASP A 517 -1.84 11.56 -1.35
C ASP A 517 -3.01 12.39 -0.79
N GLY A 518 -2.93 12.85 0.47
CA GLY A 518 -4.00 13.58 1.12
C GLY A 518 -5.28 12.75 1.27
N PHE A 519 -5.15 11.42 1.36
CA PHE A 519 -6.25 10.47 1.28
C PHE A 519 -6.15 9.37 2.34
N HIS A 520 -5.04 8.62 2.38
CA HIS A 520 -4.91 7.46 3.26
C HIS A 520 -4.58 7.87 4.71
N PRO A 521 -4.81 6.99 5.70
CA PRO A 521 -4.36 7.25 7.06
C PRO A 521 -2.83 7.33 7.14
N SER A 522 -2.32 8.37 7.79
CA SER A 522 -0.88 8.47 8.08
C SER A 522 -0.44 7.34 9.01
N GLN A 523 0.87 7.18 9.25
CA GLN A 523 1.35 6.26 10.29
C GLN A 523 0.72 6.52 11.67
N HIS A 524 0.47 7.78 12.02
CA HIS A 524 -0.23 8.10 13.27
C HIS A 524 -1.69 7.66 13.23
N GLY A 525 -2.38 7.92 12.10
CA GLY A 525 -3.73 7.43 11.85
C GLY A 525 -3.84 5.91 11.88
N ALA A 526 -2.88 5.19 11.28
CA ALA A 526 -2.82 3.74 11.27
C ALA A 526 -2.62 3.15 12.68
N ALA A 527 -1.78 3.76 13.51
CA ALA A 527 -1.58 3.32 14.89
C ALA A 527 -2.85 3.51 15.75
N LEU A 528 -3.52 4.66 15.62
CA LEU A 528 -4.80 4.90 16.30
C LEU A 528 -5.88 3.93 15.84
N LEU A 529 -5.94 3.67 14.53
CA LEU A 529 -6.86 2.68 13.98
C LEU A 529 -6.56 1.28 14.53
N GLY A 530 -5.28 0.88 14.62
CA GLY A 530 -4.89 -0.42 15.17
C GLY A 530 -5.29 -0.60 16.63
N GLU A 531 -5.08 0.44 17.46
CA GLU A 531 -5.54 0.47 18.85
C GLU A 531 -7.07 0.39 18.94
N TYR A 532 -7.78 1.20 18.14
CA TYR A 532 -9.24 1.21 18.10
C TYR A 532 -9.80 -0.15 17.70
N LEU A 533 -9.29 -0.75 16.62
CA LEU A 533 -9.72 -2.06 16.14
C LEU A 533 -9.50 -3.15 17.20
N PHE A 534 -8.33 -3.17 17.84
CA PHE A 534 -8.06 -4.16 18.89
C PHE A 534 -9.01 -4.01 20.09
N ASN A 535 -9.26 -2.78 20.53
CA ASN A 535 -10.19 -2.49 21.61
C ASN A 535 -11.63 -2.90 21.25
N LYS A 536 -12.07 -2.65 20.01
CA LYS A 536 -13.37 -3.13 19.53
C LYS A 536 -13.46 -4.66 19.49
N THR A 537 -12.40 -5.34 19.08
CA THR A 537 -12.36 -6.81 19.10
C THR A 537 -12.38 -7.35 20.54
N LEU A 538 -11.75 -6.66 21.50
CA LEU A 538 -11.87 -6.98 22.93
C LEU A 538 -13.31 -6.81 23.44
N GLU A 539 -14.00 -5.72 23.04
CA GLU A 539 -15.40 -5.47 23.43
C GLU A 539 -16.36 -6.55 22.95
N LEU A 540 -16.07 -7.22 21.83
CA LEU A 540 -16.84 -8.37 21.33
C LEU A 540 -16.72 -9.62 22.24
N GLY A 541 -15.75 -9.65 23.17
CA GLY A 541 -15.54 -10.78 24.08
C GLY A 541 -14.95 -12.04 23.41
N ILE A 542 -14.41 -11.89 22.20
CA ILE A 542 -13.87 -12.99 21.38
C ILE A 542 -12.34 -13.12 21.48
N VAL A 543 -11.66 -12.13 22.06
CA VAL A 543 -10.20 -12.18 22.25
C VAL A 543 -9.85 -13.13 23.41
N PRO A 544 -8.97 -14.12 23.19
CA PRO A 544 -8.53 -15.04 24.24
C PRO A 544 -7.91 -14.34 25.46
N PRO A 545 -7.91 -14.98 26.64
CA PRO A 545 -7.27 -14.45 27.83
C PRO A 545 -5.75 -14.31 27.64
N VAL A 546 -5.13 -13.50 28.51
CA VAL A 546 -3.66 -13.35 28.54
C VAL A 546 -3.02 -14.70 28.84
N ASN A 547 -2.03 -15.10 28.05
CA ASN A 547 -1.29 -16.33 28.29
C ASN A 547 -0.43 -16.18 29.58
N PRO A 548 -0.66 -17.00 30.61
CA PRO A 548 0.07 -16.90 31.88
C PRO A 548 1.56 -17.25 31.75
N PHE A 549 1.96 -17.92 30.65
CA PHE A 549 3.33 -18.37 30.41
C PHE A 549 4.16 -17.41 29.56
N ASN A 550 3.64 -16.25 29.17
CA ASN A 550 4.39 -15.24 28.40
C ASN A 550 5.75 -14.89 29.03
N GLY A 551 5.82 -14.83 30.37
CA GLY A 551 7.07 -14.59 31.09
C GLY A 551 8.10 -15.72 30.90
N GLU A 552 7.66 -16.97 30.92
CA GLU A 552 8.53 -18.13 30.74
C GLU A 552 8.96 -18.31 29.28
N ILE A 553 8.05 -18.06 28.32
CA ILE A 553 8.38 -18.04 26.89
C ILE A 553 9.49 -17.03 26.64
N LYS A 554 9.33 -15.78 27.11
CA LYS A 554 10.36 -14.74 26.95
C LYS A 554 11.68 -15.12 27.61
N LYS A 555 11.64 -15.71 28.81
CA LYS A 555 12.84 -16.14 29.53
C LYS A 555 13.58 -17.26 28.80
N ARG A 556 12.87 -18.18 28.16
CA ARG A 556 13.44 -19.35 27.49
C ARG A 556 13.88 -19.09 26.05
N PHE A 557 13.06 -18.36 25.29
CA PHE A 557 13.18 -18.17 23.84
C PHE A 557 13.50 -16.72 23.44
N GLY A 558 13.59 -15.78 24.40
CA GLY A 558 13.99 -14.41 24.13
C GLY A 558 12.96 -13.67 23.28
N ASP A 559 13.38 -13.27 22.08
CA ASP A 559 12.56 -12.62 21.06
C ASP A 559 11.90 -13.62 20.08
N GLN A 560 11.96 -14.92 20.37
CA GLN A 560 11.36 -15.99 19.55
C GLN A 560 11.91 -16.05 18.11
N GLY A 561 13.13 -15.54 17.87
CA GLY A 561 13.74 -15.54 16.55
C GLY A 561 13.42 -14.31 15.70
N GLY A 562 12.88 -13.26 16.31
CA GLY A 562 12.76 -11.93 15.71
C GLY A 562 11.37 -11.61 15.18
N PHE A 563 11.25 -11.38 13.88
CA PHE A 563 10.00 -11.21 13.15
C PHE A 563 9.85 -12.27 12.08
#